data_AF-A0A2D0L3Y1-F1
#
_entry.id   AF-A0A2D0L3Y1-F1
#
_cell.length_a   1.000
_cell.length_b   1.000
_cell.length_c   1.000
_cell.angle_alpha   90.00
_cell.angle_beta   90.00
_cell.angle_gamma   90.00
#
_symmetry.space_group_name_H-M   'P 1'
#
loop_
_entity.id
_entity.type
_entity.pdbx_description
1 polymer ?
#
loop_
_entity_poly.entity_id
_entity_poly.type
_entity_poly.pdbx_seq_one_letter_code
_entity_poly.pdbx_strand_id
1 'polypeptide(L)' 'MIQSQMKFALSCAKDDKEKYDYYRSELNVCRNNPVLRRRTIEICLMYRRHYRSWLNDIPLYLRNNYGCI' A
#
# COMPACT_ATOMS: atom_id res chain seq x y z
N MET A 1 9.42 16.54 16.65
CA MET A 1 9.90 15.28 16.04
C MET A 1 8.78 14.30 15.71
N ILE A 2 7.91 13.92 16.66
CA ILE A 2 6.86 12.90 16.47
C ILE A 2 5.89 13.23 15.32
N GLN A 3 5.43 14.49 15.22
CA GLN A 3 4.57 14.92 14.10
C GLN A 3 5.24 14.81 12.72
N SER A 4 6.57 14.95 12.64
CA SER A 4 7.32 14.83 11.37
C SER A 4 7.39 13.36 10.94
N GLN A 5 7.65 12.45 11.89
CA GLN A 5 7.68 11.01 11.65
C GLN A 5 6.31 10.46 11.23
N MET A 6 5.23 10.92 11.86
CA MET A 6 3.87 10.52 11.47
C MET A 6 3.50 11.01 10.07
N LYS A 7 3.83 12.25 9.71
CA LYS A 7 3.61 12.78 8.35
C LYS A 7 4.40 12.00 7.30
N PHE A 8 5.65 11.66 7.61
CA PHE A 8 6.47 10.81 6.74
C PHE A 8 5.83 9.43 6.55
N ALA A 9 5.49 8.75 7.64
CA ALA A 9 4.86 7.42 7.58
C ALA A 9 3.52 7.45 6.82
N LEU A 10 2.70 8.48 6.98
CA LEU A 10 1.47 8.67 6.19
C LEU A 10 1.74 8.85 4.70
N SER A 11 2.80 9.58 4.32
CA SER A 11 3.18 9.73 2.92
C SER A 11 3.65 8.40 2.30
N CYS A 12 4.43 7.61 3.05
CA CYS A 12 4.85 6.28 2.63
C CYS A 12 3.65 5.32 2.52
N ALA A 13 2.71 5.37 3.47
CA ALA A 13 1.49 4.58 3.43
C ALA A 13 0.66 4.92 2.17
N LYS A 14 0.53 6.20 1.83
CA LYS A 14 -0.20 6.62 0.64
C LYS A 14 0.44 6.08 -0.65
N ASP A 15 1.76 6.19 -0.78
CA ASP A 15 2.50 5.67 -1.94
C ASP A 15 2.37 4.14 -2.07
N ASP A 16 2.51 3.40 -0.95
CA ASP A 16 2.33 1.94 -0.95
C ASP A 16 0.89 1.52 -1.29
N LYS A 17 -0.12 2.30 -0.87
CA LYS A 17 -1.52 2.08 -1.24
C LYS A 17 -1.73 2.28 -2.73
N GLU A 18 -1.21 3.36 -3.31
CA GLU A 18 -1.31 3.63 -4.75
C GLU A 18 -0.65 2.51 -5.58
N LYS A 19 0.52 2.03 -5.17
CA LYS A 19 1.19 0.89 -5.81
C LYS A 19 0.40 -0.40 -5.64
N TYR A 20 -0.14 -0.67 -4.46
CA TYR A 20 -1.01 -1.82 -4.24
C TYR A 20 -2.23 -1.79 -5.18
N ASP A 21 -2.92 -0.65 -5.26
CA ASP A 21 -4.10 -0.48 -6.12
C ASP A 21 -3.74 -0.65 -7.61
N TYR A 22 -2.58 -0.15 -8.05
CA TYR A 22 -2.03 -0.37 -9.38
C TYR A 22 -1.78 -1.86 -9.68
N TYR A 23 -0.98 -2.56 -8.86
CA TYR A 23 -0.70 -3.97 -9.14
C TYR A 23 -1.94 -4.85 -9.00
N ARG A 24 -2.90 -4.45 -8.15
CA ARG A 24 -4.18 -5.13 -8.04
C ARG A 24 -5.00 -5.02 -9.32
N SER A 25 -5.00 -3.87 -9.99
CA SER A 25 -5.69 -3.71 -11.28
C SER A 25 -5.02 -4.52 -12.39
N GLU A 26 -3.69 -4.60 -12.38
CA GLU A 26 -2.88 -5.40 -13.32
C GLU A 26 -3.14 -6.91 -13.25
N LEU A 27 -3.68 -7.42 -12.13
CA LEU A 27 -4.05 -8.84 -12.02
C LEU A 27 -5.07 -9.30 -13.08
N ASN A 28 -5.95 -8.39 -13.51
CA ASN A 28 -6.92 -8.67 -14.57
C ASN A 28 -6.23 -8.76 -15.94
N VAL A 29 -5.22 -7.92 -16.18
CA VAL A 29 -4.42 -7.92 -17.42
C VAL A 29 -3.58 -9.21 -17.50
N CYS A 30 -2.97 -9.60 -16.39
CA CYS A 30 -2.10 -10.78 -16.31
C CYS A 30 -2.86 -12.12 -16.23
N ARG A 31 -4.20 -12.12 -16.33
CA ARG A 31 -5.05 -13.29 -16.05
C ARG A 31 -4.64 -14.55 -16.83
N ASN A 32 -4.22 -14.36 -18.09
CA ASN A 32 -3.89 -15.45 -19.01
C ASN A 32 -2.41 -15.89 -18.90
N ASN A 33 -1.57 -15.17 -18.14
CA ASN A 33 -0.17 -15.53 -17.93
C ASN A 33 0.05 -15.88 -16.45
N PRO A 34 0.07 -17.17 -16.07
CA PRO A 34 0.14 -17.60 -14.68
C PRO A 34 1.44 -17.20 -13.98
N VAL A 35 2.55 -17.14 -14.71
CA VAL A 35 3.86 -16.73 -14.16
C VAL A 35 3.85 -15.25 -13.82
N LEU A 36 3.39 -14.41 -14.75
CA LEU A 36 3.28 -12.97 -14.53
C LEU A 36 2.27 -12.68 -13.41
N ARG A 37 1.11 -13.33 -13.44
CA ARG A 37 0.08 -13.19 -12.40
C ARG A 37 0.61 -13.53 -11.01
N ARG A 38 1.39 -14.60 -10.86
CA ARG A 38 2.00 -14.97 -9.57
C ARG A 38 2.93 -13.86 -9.07
N ARG A 39 3.83 -13.34 -9.92
CA ARG A 39 4.71 -12.22 -9.56
C ARG A 39 3.92 -10.98 -9.16
N THR A 40 2.86 -10.64 -9.90
CA THR A 40 2.00 -9.50 -9.59
C THR A 40 1.29 -9.69 -8.24
N ILE A 41 0.84 -10.90 -7.89
CA ILE A 41 0.27 -11.21 -6.57
C ILE A 41 1.33 -11.01 -5.46
N GLU A 42 2.55 -11.51 -5.64
CA GLU A 42 3.62 -11.36 -4.66
C GLU A 42 3.94 -9.88 -4.41
N ILE A 43 4.00 -9.08 -5.46
CA ILE A 43 4.18 -7.62 -5.37
C ILE A 43 2.99 -6.94 -4.65
N CYS A 44 1.75 -7.30 -4.99
CA CYS A 44 0.56 -6.81 -4.28
C CYS A 44 0.65 -7.10 -2.77
N LEU A 45 1.04 -8.32 -2.39
CA LEU A 45 1.15 -8.71 -0.99
C LEU A 45 2.26 -7.95 -0.27
N MET A 46 3.37 -7.66 -0.95
CA MET A 46 4.45 -6.83 -0.42
C MET A 46 3.96 -5.42 -0.08
N TYR A 47 3.37 -4.70 -1.05
CA TYR A 47 2.88 -3.34 -0.83
C TYR A 47 1.76 -3.28 0.21
N ARG A 48 0.87 -4.27 0.24
CA ARG A 48 -0.16 -4.39 1.30
C ARG A 48 0.45 -4.54 2.69
N ARG A 49 1.55 -5.29 2.83
CA ARG A 49 2.26 -5.44 4.11
C ARG A 49 2.93 -4.13 4.50
N HIS A 50 3.65 -3.48 3.59
CA HIS A 50 4.33 -2.21 3.88
C HIS A 50 3.33 -1.12 4.30
N TYR A 51 2.25 -0.96 3.54
CA TYR A 51 1.15 -0.05 3.86
C TYR A 51 0.62 -0.28 5.29
N ARG A 52 0.40 -1.54 5.69
CA ARG A 52 -0.02 -1.85 7.07
C ARG A 52 1.04 -1.50 8.10
N SER A 53 2.30 -1.83 7.83
CA SER A 53 3.43 -1.51 8.73
C SER A 53 3.54 -0.01 9.00
N TRP A 54 3.37 0.84 7.98
CA TRP A 54 3.39 2.30 8.15
C TRP A 54 2.27 2.80 9.05
N LEU A 55 1.10 2.14 9.00
CA LEU A 55 -0.08 2.59 9.72
C LEU A 55 -0.19 2.06 11.14
N ASN A 56 0.52 1.00 11.52
CA ASN A 56 0.34 0.30 12.80
C ASN A 56 0.28 1.26 14.01
N ASP A 57 1.20 2.22 14.10
CA ASP A 57 1.31 3.14 15.23
C ASP A 57 0.64 4.50 14.99
N ILE A 58 -0.07 4.67 13.88
CA ILE A 58 -0.74 5.93 13.51
C ILE A 58 -2.20 5.89 13.93
N PRO A 59 -2.72 6.87 14.69
CA PRO A 59 -4.14 6.94 15.03
C PRO A 59 -5.08 7.00 13.82
N LEU A 60 -6.21 6.29 13.88
CA LEU A 60 -7.23 6.20 12.81
C LEU A 60 -7.68 7.56 12.26
N TYR A 61 -7.91 8.56 13.14
CA TYR A 61 -8.37 9.89 12.72
C TYR A 61 -7.36 10.61 11.80
N LEU A 62 -6.06 10.34 11.94
CA LEU A 62 -5.03 10.89 11.04
C LEU A 62 -4.97 10.15 9.70
N ARG A 63 -5.26 8.85 9.69
CA ARG A 63 -5.25 8.05 8.45
C ARG A 63 -6.33 8.53 7.47
N ASN A 64 -7.52 8.88 7.97
CA ASN A 64 -8.63 9.41 7.16
C ASN A 64 -8.26 10.72 6.45
N ASN A 65 -7.62 11.64 7.16
CA ASN A 65 -7.23 12.94 6.60
C ASN A 65 -6.19 12.83 5.46
N TYR A 66 -5.50 11.70 5.36
CA TYR A 66 -4.44 11.43 4.38
C TYR A 66 -4.85 10.41 3.31
N GLY A 67 -6.14 10.01 3.25
CA GLY A 67 -6.62 9.03 2.26
C GLY A 67 -6.02 7.64 2.43
N CYS A 68 -5.61 7.31 3.66
CA CYS A 68 -5.00 6.03 4.02
C CYS A 68 -6.02 5.07 4.66
N ILE A 69 -7.32 5.18 4.31
CA ILE A 69 -8.42 4.28 4.71
C ILE A 69 -9.26 3.98 3.47
#